data_AF-A0A9D6PSM3-F1
#
_entry.id   AF-A0A9D6PSM3-F1
#
_cell.length_a   1.000
_cell.length_b   1.000
_cell.length_c   1.000
_cell.angle_alpha   90.00
_cell.angle_beta   90.00
_cell.angle_gamma   90.00
#
_symmetry.space_group_name_H-M   'P 1'
#
loop_
_entity.id
_entity.type
_entity.pdbx_description
1 polymer ?
#
loop_
_entity_poly.entity_id
_entity_poly.type
_entity_poly.pdbx_seq_one_letter_code
_entity_poly.pdbx_strand_id
1 'polypeptide(L)'
;MEKALRWELQTVMCLAILLLLSIIPSLLFARREARDGAVRDQLAATKQKLEEINNQLKYYPLTFDASPFEYVVTEKNFQEALGWFLRARLEQSLKPISAFDYEGDRNYYFRISQIDGQTLYDVCGGTERCGAPPKKD
;
A
#
# COMPACT_ATOMS: atom_id res chain seq x y z
N MET A 1 58.76 2.11 5.69
CA MET A 1 57.79 1.07 6.10
C MET A 1 56.45 1.67 6.53
N GLU A 2 56.42 2.69 7.40
CA GLU A 2 55.16 3.31 7.89
C GLU A 2 54.24 3.90 6.81
N LYS A 3 54.81 4.46 5.73
CA LYS A 3 54.00 5.01 4.63
C LYS A 3 53.18 3.93 3.92
N ALA A 4 53.75 2.75 3.70
CA ALA A 4 53.07 1.63 3.04
C ALA A 4 51.87 1.14 3.88
N LEU A 5 52.07 0.99 5.19
CA LEU A 5 51.01 0.59 6.13
C LEU A 5 49.83 1.58 6.16
N ARG A 6 50.11 2.89 6.09
CA ARG A 6 49.05 3.93 6.03
C ARG A 6 48.21 3.84 4.75
N TRP A 7 48.85 3.59 3.61
CA TRP A 7 48.16 3.42 2.32
C TRP A 7 47.28 2.18 2.28
N GLU A 8 47.75 1.06 2.83
CA GLU A 8 46.96 -0.17 2.93
C GLU A 8 45.73 0.04 3.83
N LEU A 9 45.90 0.64 5.01
CA LEU A 9 44.80 0.94 5.92
C LEU A 9 43.76 1.86 5.28
N GLN A 10 44.21 2.91 4.58
CA GLN A 10 43.32 3.84 3.89
C GLN A 10 42.54 3.14 2.77
N THR A 11 43.19 2.25 2.02
CA THR A 11 42.55 1.48 0.95
C THR A 11 41.47 0.55 1.50
N VAL A 12 41.77 -0.18 2.58
CA VAL A 12 40.81 -1.08 3.24
C VAL A 12 39.62 -0.28 3.78
N MET A 13 39.87 0.87 4.40
CA MET A 13 38.80 1.73 4.91
C MET A 13 37.91 2.27 3.78
N CYS A 14 38.49 2.72 2.67
CA CYS A 14 37.74 3.17 1.50
C CYS A 14 36.88 2.03 0.92
N LEU A 15 37.42 0.81 0.80
CA LEU A 15 36.67 -0.35 0.33
C LEU A 15 35.52 -0.72 1.27
N ALA A 16 35.75 -0.67 2.59
CA ALA A 16 34.70 -0.91 3.58
C ALA A 16 33.57 0.12 3.50
N ILE A 17 33.90 1.40 3.31
CA ILE A 17 32.90 2.47 3.14
C ILE A 17 32.11 2.25 1.83
N LEU A 18 32.78 1.93 0.73
CA LEU A 18 32.10 1.64 -0.54
C LEU A 18 31.16 0.44 -0.44
N LEU A 19 31.55 -0.61 0.29
CA LEU A 19 30.71 -1.77 0.55
C LEU A 19 29.48 -1.39 1.40
N LEU A 20 29.66 -0.58 2.44
CA LEU A 20 28.52 -0.12 3.25
C LEU A 20 27.56 0.74 2.42
N LEU A 21 28.09 1.65 1.60
CA LEU A 21 27.29 2.52 0.73
C LEU A 21 26.48 1.72 -0.31
N SER A 22 26.97 0.58 -0.78
CA SER A 22 26.24 -0.26 -1.74
C SER A 22 25.07 -1.04 -1.13
N ILE A 23 25.08 -1.26 0.19
CA ILE A 23 24.02 -1.98 0.93
C ILE A 23 22.88 -1.04 1.34
N ILE A 24 23.14 0.25 1.53
CA ILE A 24 22.12 1.22 1.98
C ILE A 24 20.85 1.21 1.09
N PRO A 25 20.93 1.20 -0.26
CA PRO A 25 19.73 1.19 -1.11
C PRO A 25 18.82 -0.02 -0.89
N SER A 26 19.38 -1.22 -0.68
CA SER A 26 18.59 -2.43 -0.46
C SER A 26 17.91 -2.40 0.92
N LEU A 27 18.58 -1.88 1.95
CA LEU A 27 17.98 -1.67 3.27
C LEU A 27 16.84 -0.64 3.22
N LEU A 28 17.03 0.46 2.49
CA LEU A 28 15.97 1.45 2.29
C LEU A 28 14.76 0.84 1.56
N PHE A 29 15.01 0.04 0.53
CA PHE A 29 13.96 -0.68 -0.20
C PHE A 29 13.18 -1.63 0.72
N ALA A 30 13.87 -2.51 1.44
CA ALA A 30 13.25 -3.47 2.36
C ALA A 30 12.42 -2.78 3.45
N ARG A 31 12.88 -1.62 3.94
CA ARG A 31 12.13 -0.83 4.92
C ARG A 31 10.83 -0.25 4.36
N ARG A 32 10.84 0.24 3.11
CA ARG A 32 9.63 0.74 2.44
C ARG A 32 8.64 -0.39 2.21
N GLU A 33 9.11 -1.53 1.74
CA GLU A 33 8.29 -2.73 1.53
C GLU A 33 7.63 -3.21 2.83
N ALA A 34 8.36 -3.24 3.95
CA ALA A 34 7.80 -3.60 5.25
C ALA A 34 6.71 -2.63 5.73
N ARG A 35 6.87 -1.32 5.48
CA ARG A 35 5.86 -0.31 5.82
C ARG A 35 4.61 -0.44 4.94
N ASP A 36 4.81 -0.61 3.63
CA ASP A 36 3.72 -0.82 2.68
C ASP A 36 2.95 -2.10 3.00
N GLY A 37 3.63 -3.15 3.46
CA GLY A 37 3.01 -4.37 3.99
C GLY A 37 2.08 -4.08 5.18
N ALA A 38 2.59 -3.39 6.20
CA ALA A 38 1.79 -3.00 7.36
C ALA A 38 0.59 -2.11 6.99
N VAL A 39 0.74 -1.22 6.01
CA VAL A 39 -0.36 -0.40 5.48
C VAL A 39 -1.45 -1.27 4.84
N ARG A 40 -1.07 -2.27 4.03
CA ARG A 40 -2.04 -3.19 3.42
C ARG A 40 -2.78 -4.02 4.47
N ASP A 41 -2.08 -4.48 5.52
CA ASP A 41 -2.69 -5.23 6.61
C ASP A 41 -3.69 -4.39 7.41
N GLN A 42 -3.36 -3.14 7.70
CA GLN A 42 -4.28 -2.21 8.34
C GLN A 42 -5.48 -1.88 7.46
N LEU A 43 -5.29 -1.75 6.14
CA LEU A 43 -6.38 -1.55 5.19
C LEU A 43 -7.31 -2.78 5.12
N ALA A 44 -6.75 -3.99 5.15
CA ALA A 44 -7.50 -5.25 5.21
C ALA A 44 -8.37 -5.33 6.48
N ALA A 45 -7.79 -5.01 7.64
CA ALA A 45 -8.54 -4.95 8.89
C ALA A 45 -9.66 -3.89 8.85
N THR A 46 -9.41 -2.77 8.19
CA THR A 46 -10.42 -1.70 8.01
C THR A 46 -11.56 -2.15 7.09
N LYS A 47 -11.25 -2.86 6.00
CA LYS A 47 -12.27 -3.53 5.18
C LYS A 47 -13.10 -4.50 6.02
N GLN A 48 -12.47 -5.33 6.84
CA GLN A 48 -13.20 -6.29 7.66
C GLN A 48 -14.22 -5.60 8.59
N LYS A 49 -13.87 -4.45 9.17
CA LYS A 49 -14.84 -3.64 9.94
C LYS A 49 -16.04 -3.20 9.11
N LEU A 50 -15.84 -2.80 7.85
CA LEU A 50 -16.95 -2.46 6.94
C LEU A 50 -17.83 -3.68 6.62
N GLU A 51 -17.22 -4.84 6.41
CA GLU A 51 -17.95 -6.10 6.20
C GLU A 51 -18.75 -6.49 7.45
N GLU A 52 -18.20 -6.30 8.64
CA GLU A 52 -18.90 -6.52 9.91
C GLU A 52 -20.10 -5.58 10.08
N ILE A 53 -19.92 -4.28 9.77
CA ILE A 53 -21.02 -3.30 9.75
C ILE A 53 -22.11 -3.75 8.79
N ASN A 54 -21.75 -4.13 7.57
CA ASN A 54 -22.71 -4.63 6.59
C ASN A 54 -23.41 -5.92 7.05
N ASN A 55 -22.68 -6.83 7.69
CA ASN A 55 -23.29 -8.05 8.24
C ASN A 55 -24.31 -7.76 9.35
N GLN A 56 -24.06 -6.74 10.18
CA GLN A 56 -24.93 -6.31 11.27
C GLN A 56 -26.13 -5.49 10.78
N LEU A 57 -25.89 -4.46 9.95
CA LEU A 57 -26.88 -3.47 9.53
C LEU A 57 -27.53 -3.80 8.19
N LYS A 58 -26.99 -4.75 7.43
CA LYS A 58 -27.40 -5.15 6.06
C LYS A 58 -27.13 -4.10 4.97
N TYR A 59 -26.34 -3.07 5.28
CA TYR A 59 -25.87 -2.10 4.30
C TYR A 59 -24.49 -1.55 4.67
N TYR A 60 -23.77 -1.00 3.68
CA TYR A 60 -22.56 -0.21 3.93
C TYR A 60 -22.93 1.27 4.14
N PRO A 61 -22.30 1.96 5.11
CA PRO A 61 -22.61 3.35 5.39
C PRO A 61 -22.08 4.29 4.30
N LEU A 62 -22.78 5.40 4.04
CA LEU A 62 -22.27 6.44 3.12
C LEU A 62 -21.03 7.17 3.65
N THR A 63 -20.84 7.16 4.98
CA THR A 63 -19.73 7.80 5.67
C THR A 63 -19.10 6.82 6.64
N PHE A 64 -17.78 6.68 6.59
CA PHE A 64 -17.05 5.78 7.47
C PHE A 64 -15.70 6.42 7.81
N ASP A 65 -15.36 6.43 9.10
CA ASP A 65 -14.05 6.89 9.54
C ASP A 65 -13.01 5.79 9.29
N ALA A 66 -12.30 5.94 8.16
CA ALA A 66 -11.27 5.02 7.73
C ALA A 66 -9.86 5.48 8.12
N SER A 67 -9.71 6.54 8.93
CA SER A 67 -8.40 7.13 9.24
C SER A 67 -7.36 6.07 9.66
N PRO A 68 -6.16 6.04 9.04
CA PRO A 68 -5.56 7.06 8.17
C PRO A 68 -5.90 6.95 6.68
N PHE A 69 -6.81 6.06 6.30
CA PHE A 69 -7.19 5.79 4.91
C PHE A 69 -8.33 6.67 4.43
N GLU A 70 -8.48 6.76 3.11
CA GLU A 70 -9.60 7.43 2.47
C GLU A 70 -10.71 6.40 2.18
N TYR A 71 -11.94 6.68 2.61
CA TYR A 71 -13.13 5.93 2.23
C TYR A 71 -13.91 6.69 1.16
N VAL A 72 -14.15 6.07 0.02
CA VAL A 72 -14.83 6.70 -1.12
C VAL A 72 -15.97 5.82 -1.59
N VAL A 73 -17.17 6.40 -1.64
CA VAL A 73 -18.37 5.76 -2.19
C VAL A 73 -18.46 6.04 -3.68
N THR A 74 -18.52 5.00 -4.50
CA THR A 74 -18.62 5.09 -5.97
C THR A 74 -20.06 4.95 -6.47
N GLU A 75 -20.87 4.18 -5.76
CA GLU A 75 -22.29 3.96 -6.07
C GLU A 75 -23.11 3.99 -4.79
N LYS A 76 -24.26 4.66 -4.81
CA LYS A 76 -25.14 4.77 -3.65
C LYS A 76 -26.61 4.56 -4.01
N ASN A 77 -27.36 4.04 -3.06
CA ASN A 77 -28.81 3.94 -3.11
C ASN A 77 -29.40 4.45 -1.79
N PHE A 78 -30.10 5.58 -1.83
CA PHE A 78 -30.60 6.29 -0.64
C PHE A 78 -29.50 6.53 0.42
N GLN A 79 -29.50 5.72 1.49
CA GLN A 79 -28.58 5.82 2.64
C GLN A 79 -27.49 4.73 2.62
N GLU A 80 -27.41 3.95 1.55
CA GLU A 80 -26.55 2.77 1.44
C GLU A 80 -25.48 3.01 0.38
N ALA A 81 -24.22 2.71 0.71
CA ALA A 81 -23.15 2.61 -0.27
C ALA A 81 -23.25 1.23 -0.96
N LEU A 82 -23.57 1.22 -2.26
CA LEU A 82 -23.59 -0.01 -3.05
C LEU A 82 -22.18 -0.38 -3.50
N GLY A 83 -21.38 0.61 -3.89
CA GLY A 83 -19.99 0.45 -4.31
C GLY A 83 -19.10 1.43 -3.57
N TRP A 84 -17.94 0.96 -3.12
CA TRP A 84 -16.97 1.78 -2.41
C TRP A 84 -15.56 1.22 -2.55
N PHE A 85 -14.57 2.08 -2.27
CA PHE A 85 -13.19 1.65 -2.07
C PHE A 85 -12.54 2.34 -0.86
N LEU A 86 -11.63 1.63 -0.22
CA LEU A 86 -10.68 2.16 0.75
C LEU A 86 -9.35 2.41 0.04
N ARG A 87 -8.74 3.57 0.26
CA ARG A 87 -7.51 3.98 -0.42
C ARG A 87 -6.40 4.28 0.57
N ALA A 88 -5.24 3.69 0.31
CA ALA A 88 -3.99 3.98 0.99
C ALA A 88 -2.94 4.51 0.01
N ARG A 89 -1.99 5.29 0.52
CA ARG A 89 -0.79 5.71 -0.22
C ARG A 89 0.36 4.79 0.16
N LEU A 90 1.07 4.28 -0.85
CA LEU A 90 2.25 3.43 -0.66
C LEU A 90 3.53 4.22 -0.88
N GLU A 91 4.57 3.92 -0.12
CA GLU A 91 5.90 4.53 -0.27
C GLU A 91 6.61 4.01 -1.53
N GLN A 92 6.36 2.76 -1.92
CA GLN A 92 7.00 2.14 -3.07
C GLN A 92 6.29 2.50 -4.38
N SER A 93 7.06 2.82 -5.41
CA SER A 93 6.54 2.90 -6.78
C SER A 93 6.25 1.50 -7.32
N LEU A 94 4.97 1.18 -7.48
CA LEU A 94 4.51 -0.10 -8.01
C LEU A 94 3.80 0.09 -9.34
N LYS A 95 3.90 -0.90 -10.21
CA LYS A 95 3.20 -0.88 -11.50
C LYS A 95 1.69 -0.97 -11.25
N PRO A 96 0.87 -0.19 -11.98
CA PRO A 96 -0.57 -0.31 -11.92
C PRO A 96 -1.02 -1.73 -12.24
N ILE A 97 -1.88 -2.29 -11.39
CA ILE A 97 -2.43 -3.63 -11.54
C ILE A 97 -3.75 -3.72 -10.81
N SER A 98 -4.66 -4.54 -11.32
CA SER A 98 -5.86 -4.97 -10.60
C SER A 98 -5.79 -6.48 -10.43
N ALA A 99 -5.92 -6.96 -9.21
CA ALA A 99 -5.84 -8.38 -8.91
C ALA A 99 -6.75 -8.73 -7.73
N PHE A 100 -6.96 -10.04 -7.55
CA PHE A 100 -7.58 -10.58 -6.35
C PHE A 100 -6.45 -11.04 -5.41
N ASP A 101 -6.50 -10.60 -4.17
CA ASP A 101 -5.62 -11.11 -3.12
C ASP A 101 -6.23 -12.42 -2.58
N TYR A 102 -5.42 -13.47 -2.49
CA TYR A 102 -5.79 -14.75 -1.88
C TYR A 102 -4.98 -15.03 -0.62
N GLU A 103 -4.14 -14.08 -0.19
CA GLU A 103 -3.14 -14.31 0.84
C GLU A 103 -3.75 -14.13 2.24
N GLY A 104 -3.86 -15.25 2.97
CA GLY A 104 -4.41 -15.27 4.33
C GLY A 104 -5.92 -14.96 4.36
N ASP A 105 -6.33 -14.05 5.25
CA ASP A 105 -7.72 -13.61 5.39
C ASP A 105 -8.11 -12.50 4.38
N ARG A 106 -7.18 -12.12 3.49
CA ARG A 106 -7.39 -11.04 2.51
C ARG A 106 -8.07 -11.57 1.25
N ASN A 107 -9.36 -11.92 1.34
CA ASN A 107 -10.17 -12.36 0.19
C ASN A 107 -10.90 -11.19 -0.46
N TYR A 108 -10.17 -10.35 -1.20
CA TYR A 108 -10.76 -9.17 -1.84
C TYR A 108 -10.03 -8.72 -3.11
N TYR A 109 -10.74 -7.96 -3.94
CA TYR A 109 -10.14 -7.28 -5.08
C TYR A 109 -9.43 -6.00 -4.65
N PHE A 110 -8.23 -5.80 -5.18
CA PHE A 110 -7.48 -4.57 -5.02
C PHE A 110 -7.02 -4.01 -6.37
N ARG A 111 -6.66 -2.73 -6.37
CA ARG A 111 -6.03 -2.05 -7.49
C ARG A 111 -4.89 -1.19 -7.00
N ILE A 112 -3.77 -1.27 -7.69
CA ILE A 112 -2.68 -0.32 -7.61
C ILE A 112 -2.84 0.67 -8.75
N SER A 113 -2.80 1.97 -8.45
CA SER A 113 -2.82 3.04 -9.43
C SER A 113 -1.69 4.04 -9.18
N GLN A 114 -1.30 4.76 -10.23
CA GLN A 114 -0.32 5.84 -10.17
C GLN A 114 -1.05 7.13 -10.51
N ILE A 115 -1.23 8.01 -9.52
CA ILE A 115 -1.91 9.30 -9.69
C ILE A 115 -0.97 10.38 -9.13
N ASP A 116 -0.65 11.39 -9.94
CA ASP A 116 0.21 12.51 -9.56
C ASP A 116 1.56 12.10 -8.94
N GLY A 117 2.15 11.03 -9.46
CA GLY A 117 3.43 10.48 -8.96
C GLY A 117 3.33 9.71 -7.64
N GLN A 118 2.12 9.48 -7.13
CA GLN A 118 1.85 8.68 -5.93
C GLN A 118 1.31 7.30 -6.31
N THR A 119 1.82 6.27 -5.63
CA THR A 119 1.25 4.93 -5.70
C THR A 119 0.08 4.84 -4.74
N LEU A 120 -1.11 4.57 -5.27
CA LEU A 120 -2.32 4.36 -4.49
C LEU A 120 -2.69 2.88 -4.51
N TYR A 121 -3.05 2.36 -3.35
CA TYR A 121 -3.56 1.01 -3.17
C TYR A 121 -5.02 1.11 -2.73
N ASP A 122 -5.90 0.75 -3.65
CA ASP A 122 -7.35 0.78 -3.47
C ASP A 122 -7.84 -0.65 -3.20
N VAL A 123 -8.68 -0.82 -2.19
CA VAL A 123 -9.39 -2.07 -1.89
C VAL A 123 -10.88 -1.83 -2.03
N CYS A 124 -11.53 -2.62 -2.89
CA CYS A 124 -12.93 -2.41 -3.25
C CYS A 124 -13.88 -3.32 -2.46
N GLY A 125 -15.11 -2.86 -2.29
CA GLY A 125 -16.20 -3.62 -1.68
C GLY A 125 -17.57 -3.26 -2.26
N GLY A 126 -18.57 -4.08 -1.91
CA GLY A 126 -19.92 -3.98 -2.47
C GLY A 126 -19.97 -4.41 -3.95
N THR A 127 -20.58 -3.59 -4.81
CA THR A 127 -20.66 -3.78 -6.26
C THR A 127 -19.39 -3.34 -7.00
N GLU A 128 -18.56 -2.52 -6.37
CA GLU A 128 -17.32 -1.99 -6.95
C GLU A 128 -16.32 -3.12 -7.16
N ARG A 129 -15.93 -3.34 -8.41
CA ARG A 129 -14.81 -4.21 -8.77
C ARG A 129 -13.65 -3.33 -9.14
N CYS A 130 -12.55 -3.44 -8.40
CA CYS A 130 -11.27 -2.76 -8.63
C CYS A 130 -10.64 -3.01 -10.04
N GLY A 131 -11.36 -3.54 -11.03
CA GLY A 131 -10.90 -3.88 -12.37
C GLY A 131 -11.11 -2.79 -13.45
N ALA A 132 -11.89 -1.75 -13.21
CA ALA A 132 -12.01 -0.61 -14.14
C ALA A 132 -11.27 0.61 -13.57
N PRO A 133 -10.43 1.34 -14.32
CA PRO A 133 -9.88 2.60 -13.83
C PRO A 133 -11.02 3.57 -13.48
N PRO A 134 -10.86 4.44 -12.46
CA PRO A 134 -11.90 5.39 -12.11
C PRO A 134 -12.22 6.26 -13.33
N LYS A 135 -13.50 6.42 -13.66
CA LYS A 135 -13.90 7.41 -14.67
C LYS A 135 -13.44 8.78 -14.15
N LYS A 136 -12.67 9.50 -14.97
CA LYS A 136 -12.44 10.92 -14.70
C LYS A 136 -13.75 11.63 -14.99
N ASP A 137 -14.37 12.14 -13.94
CA ASP A 137 -15.45 13.14 -14.05
C ASP A 137 -14.88 14.46 -14.60
#